data_AF-A0A661HWH1-F1
#
_entry.id   AF-A0A661HWH1-F1
#
_cell.length_a   1.000
_cell.length_b   1.000
_cell.length_c   1.000
_cell.angle_alpha   90.00
_cell.angle_beta   90.00
_cell.angle_gamma   90.00
#
_symmetry.space_group_name_H-M   'P 1'
#
loop_
_entity.id
_entity.type
_entity.pdbx_description
1 polymer ?
#
loop_
_entity_poly.entity_id
_entity_poly.type
_entity_poly.pdbx_seq_one_letter_code
_entity_poly.pdbx_strand_id
1 'polypeptide(L)'
;MLLLKKAMITMVTLVSFAYAGGSCDLSQVGDVKVSWRAYKTPLKIGVGGSFDKVEYRAIAPVGKNFREILVGSKVIIHTASVNSKNEGRDATLTKFFFQKMSGTEIKAEIVDIKAQKVKRGDPKLGVVTIAVKMNG
;
A
#
# COMPACT_ATOMS: atom_id res chain seq x y z
N MET A 1 -25.82 -8.62 -74.76
CA MET A 1 -25.79 -10.09 -74.59
C MET A 1 -24.58 -10.46 -73.74
N LEU A 2 -24.83 -11.23 -72.68
CA LEU A 2 -23.88 -12.03 -71.89
C LEU A 2 -22.93 -11.35 -70.87
N LEU A 3 -23.33 -11.53 -69.60
CA LEU A 3 -22.54 -12.01 -68.46
C LEU A 3 -21.70 -11.02 -67.67
N LEU A 4 -22.41 -10.37 -66.75
CA LEU A 4 -21.94 -9.88 -65.46
C LEU A 4 -21.28 -11.03 -64.65
N LYS A 5 -19.97 -11.23 -64.79
CA LYS A 5 -19.20 -12.10 -63.88
C LYS A 5 -19.02 -11.35 -62.56
N LYS A 6 -19.95 -11.56 -61.62
CA LYS A 6 -19.79 -11.20 -60.21
C LYS A 6 -18.69 -12.08 -59.60
N ALA A 7 -17.44 -11.68 -59.78
CA ALA A 7 -16.35 -12.20 -58.96
C ALA A 7 -16.39 -11.44 -57.62
N MET A 8 -16.95 -12.10 -56.60
CA MET A 8 -16.66 -11.77 -55.20
C MET A 8 -15.14 -11.72 -55.03
N ILE A 9 -14.59 -10.55 -54.77
CA ILE A 9 -13.25 -10.44 -54.17
C ILE A 9 -13.50 -10.02 -52.73
N THR A 10 -13.62 -11.03 -51.89
CA THR A 10 -13.67 -10.95 -50.43
C THR A 10 -12.38 -10.30 -49.95
N MET A 11 -12.47 -9.04 -49.51
CA MET A 11 -11.36 -8.33 -48.86
C MET A 11 -11.14 -8.98 -47.49
N VAL A 12 -10.18 -9.91 -47.43
CA VAL A 12 -9.71 -10.52 -46.18
C VAL A 12 -9.02 -9.42 -45.37
N THR A 13 -9.73 -8.90 -44.38
CA THR A 13 -9.13 -8.06 -43.34
C THR A 13 -8.23 -8.94 -42.47
N LEU A 14 -6.92 -8.81 -42.68
CA LEU A 14 -5.91 -9.26 -41.73
C LEU A 14 -6.07 -8.45 -40.45
N VAL A 15 -6.92 -8.93 -39.53
CA VAL A 15 -6.88 -8.51 -38.13
C VAL A 15 -5.61 -9.12 -37.55
N SER A 16 -4.54 -8.31 -37.50
CA SER A 16 -3.37 -8.64 -36.71
C SER A 16 -3.80 -8.75 -35.24
N PHE A 17 -3.92 -9.97 -34.73
CA PHE A 17 -3.99 -10.24 -33.30
C PHE A 17 -2.63 -9.90 -32.68
N ALA A 18 -2.41 -8.62 -32.40
CA ALA A 18 -1.34 -8.18 -31.52
C ALA A 18 -1.77 -8.39 -30.05
N TYR A 19 -1.81 -9.65 -29.61
CA TYR A 19 -1.85 -10.00 -28.20
C TYR A 19 -0.53 -10.69 -27.85
N ALA A 20 0.49 -9.92 -27.47
CA ALA A 20 1.67 -10.44 -26.79
C ALA A 20 2.43 -9.31 -26.09
N GLY A 21 1.90 -8.90 -24.94
CA GLY A 21 2.51 -7.91 -24.08
C GLY A 21 1.52 -7.37 -23.06
N GLY A 22 0.84 -8.25 -22.33
CA GLY A 22 0.05 -7.84 -21.18
C GLY A 22 0.98 -7.15 -20.20
N SER A 23 0.99 -5.82 -20.22
CA SER A 23 1.70 -5.03 -19.25
C SER A 23 1.12 -5.36 -17.89
N CYS A 24 1.83 -6.14 -17.08
CA CYS A 24 1.46 -6.40 -15.70
C CYS A 24 1.63 -5.10 -14.92
N ASP A 25 0.56 -4.32 -14.88
CA ASP A 25 0.45 -3.14 -14.06
C ASP A 25 0.26 -3.55 -12.60
N LEU A 26 1.06 -2.96 -11.71
CA LEU A 26 0.99 -3.14 -10.27
C LEU A 26 0.27 -1.95 -9.66
N SER A 27 -0.62 -2.21 -8.72
CA SER A 27 -1.31 -1.20 -7.93
C SER A 27 -1.41 -1.64 -6.48
N GLN A 28 -1.39 -0.69 -5.55
CA GLN A 28 -1.69 -0.95 -4.15
C GLN A 28 -3.21 -0.84 -3.96
N VAL A 29 -3.84 -1.95 -3.58
CA VAL A 29 -5.30 -2.07 -3.43
C VAL A 29 -5.65 -2.36 -1.97
N GLY A 30 -6.68 -1.68 -1.47
CA GLY A 30 -7.18 -1.83 -0.11
C GLY A 30 -6.50 -0.91 0.91
N ASP A 31 -6.99 -1.00 2.15
CA ASP A 31 -6.58 -0.10 3.22
C ASP A 31 -5.21 -0.47 3.82
N VAL A 32 -4.43 0.56 4.14
CA VAL A 32 -3.23 0.40 4.97
C VAL A 32 -3.62 0.40 6.43
N LYS A 33 -3.31 -0.68 7.14
CA LYS A 33 -3.56 -0.83 8.58
C LYS A 33 -2.27 -0.63 9.36
N VAL A 34 -2.34 0.14 10.44
CA VAL A 34 -1.21 0.34 11.36
C VAL A 34 -1.60 -0.22 12.73
N SER A 35 -0.82 -1.19 13.20
CA SER A 35 -0.99 -1.84 14.50
C SER A 35 0.33 -1.88 15.26
N TRP A 36 0.22 -1.99 16.58
CA TRP A 36 1.35 -2.02 17.48
C TRP A 36 1.14 -3.05 18.58
N ARG A 37 2.26 -3.48 19.19
CA ARG A 37 2.28 -4.29 20.40
C ARG A 37 3.36 -3.75 21.33
N ALA A 38 2.97 -3.37 22.54
CA ALA A 38 3.85 -2.87 23.58
C ALA A 38 3.91 -3.84 24.76
N TYR A 39 5.03 -3.84 25.49
CA TYR A 39 5.28 -4.73 26.62
C TYR A 39 5.53 -3.89 27.87
N LYS A 40 4.69 -4.06 28.90
CA LYS A 40 4.74 -3.24 30.12
C LYS A 40 5.33 -3.96 31.34
N THR A 41 5.23 -5.29 31.39
CA THR A 41 5.64 -6.10 32.54
C THR A 41 6.84 -7.00 32.22
N PRO A 42 7.61 -7.46 33.23
CA PRO A 42 8.71 -8.42 33.02
C PRO A 42 8.27 -9.73 32.36
N LEU A 43 7.02 -10.14 32.59
CA LEU A 43 6.40 -11.29 31.93
C LEU A 43 6.19 -11.08 30.42
N LYS A 44 6.42 -9.86 29.90
CA LYS A 44 6.28 -9.48 28.49
C LYS A 44 4.94 -9.92 27.88
N ILE A 45 3.86 -9.79 28.63
CA ILE A 45 2.51 -9.93 28.08
C ILE A 45 2.24 -8.69 27.23
N GLY A 46 2.10 -8.90 25.92
CA GLY A 46 1.96 -7.82 24.95
C GLY A 46 0.57 -7.21 24.95
N VAL A 47 0.49 -5.90 25.13
CA VAL A 47 -0.73 -5.11 24.88
C VAL A 47 -0.72 -4.67 23.43
N GLY A 48 -1.71 -5.11 22.66
CA GLY A 48 -1.89 -4.71 21.28
C GLY A 48 -2.78 -3.48 21.12
N GLY A 49 -2.62 -2.79 20.00
CA GLY A 49 -3.54 -1.76 19.55
C GLY A 49 -3.37 -1.46 18.06
N SER A 50 -4.25 -0.61 17.55
CA SER A 50 -4.25 -0.10 16.18
C SER A 50 -4.62 1.38 16.16
N PHE A 51 -4.64 1.96 14.98
CA PHE A 51 -5.27 3.23 14.70
C PHE A 51 -6.40 3.01 13.70
N ASP A 52 -7.61 3.45 14.05
CA ASP A 52 -8.80 3.22 13.23
C ASP A 52 -8.84 4.17 12.02
N LYS A 53 -8.14 5.31 12.10
CA LYS A 53 -8.06 6.29 11.03
C LYS A 53 -6.62 6.43 10.54
N VAL A 54 -6.34 5.73 9.44
CA VAL A 54 -5.08 5.75 8.70
C VAL A 54 -5.37 6.16 7.26
N GLU A 55 -4.69 7.19 6.78
CA GLU A 55 -4.73 7.60 5.37
C GLU A 55 -3.48 7.12 4.65
N TYR A 56 -3.66 6.48 3.51
CA TYR A 56 -2.59 6.18 2.56
C TYR A 56 -2.69 7.10 1.36
N ARG A 57 -1.59 7.78 1.04
CA ARG A 57 -1.46 8.63 -0.14
C ARG A 57 -0.40 8.03 -1.04
N ALA A 58 -0.86 7.37 -2.12
CA ALA A 58 0.03 6.78 -3.10
C ALA A 58 0.82 7.86 -3.85
N ILE A 59 2.09 7.58 -4.14
CA ILE A 59 2.89 8.40 -5.06
C ILE A 59 2.40 8.25 -6.51
N ALA A 60 1.97 7.04 -6.87
CA ALA A 60 1.36 6.71 -8.15
C ALA A 60 0.31 5.61 -7.94
N PRO A 61 -0.86 5.68 -8.61
CA PRO A 61 -1.91 4.68 -8.46
C PRO A 61 -1.56 3.34 -9.13
N VAL A 62 -0.70 3.37 -10.15
CA VAL A 62 -0.29 2.22 -10.96
C VAL A 62 1.18 2.38 -11.36
N GLY A 63 1.93 1.28 -11.49
CA GLY A 63 3.32 1.27 -11.96
C GLY A 63 3.78 -0.12 -12.42
N LYS A 64 4.99 -0.22 -12.95
CA LYS A 64 5.58 -1.47 -13.48
C LYS A 64 6.30 -2.30 -12.43
N ASN A 65 6.62 -1.71 -11.29
CA ASN A 65 7.32 -2.36 -10.18
C ASN A 65 6.93 -1.73 -8.83
N PHE A 66 7.30 -2.39 -7.74
CA PHE A 66 7.00 -1.90 -6.39
C PHE A 66 7.61 -0.53 -6.08
N ARG A 67 8.77 -0.19 -6.67
CA ARG A 67 9.43 1.07 -6.37
C ARG A 67 8.60 2.24 -6.88
N GLU A 68 8.08 2.13 -8.10
CA GLU A 68 7.24 3.16 -8.73
C GLU A 68 5.94 3.45 -7.97
N ILE A 69 5.33 2.46 -7.30
CA ILE A 69 4.05 2.65 -6.59
C ILE A 69 4.20 2.87 -5.08
N LEU A 70 5.37 2.57 -4.50
CA LEU A 70 5.58 2.66 -3.04
C LEU A 70 6.54 3.78 -2.64
N VAL A 71 7.66 3.99 -3.32
CA VAL A 71 8.68 4.96 -2.85
C VAL A 71 8.20 6.39 -3.09
N GLY A 72 8.05 7.15 -2.01
CA GLY A 72 7.42 8.48 -1.98
C GLY A 72 5.96 8.46 -1.49
N SER A 73 5.33 7.28 -1.38
CA SER A 73 3.98 7.15 -0.82
C SER A 73 4.00 7.48 0.68
N LYS A 74 2.90 8.06 1.16
CA LYS A 74 2.76 8.57 2.52
C LYS A 74 1.68 7.84 3.30
N VAL A 75 1.92 7.64 4.58
CA VAL A 75 0.94 7.15 5.55
C VAL A 75 0.75 8.23 6.61
N ILE A 76 -0.50 8.63 6.84
CA ILE A 76 -0.86 9.61 7.87
C ILE A 76 -1.75 8.90 8.89
N ILE A 77 -1.31 8.89 10.14
CA ILE A 77 -2.01 8.22 11.23
C ILE A 77 -2.59 9.31 12.14
N HIS A 78 -3.91 9.30 12.30
CA HIS A 78 -4.60 10.22 13.21
C HIS A 78 -4.54 9.67 14.62
N THR A 79 -3.77 10.30 15.51
CA THR A 79 -3.42 9.70 16.81
C THR A 79 -4.62 9.57 17.76
N ALA A 80 -5.62 10.44 17.61
CA ALA A 80 -6.88 10.36 18.35
C ALA A 80 -7.73 9.12 18.00
N SER A 81 -7.40 8.41 16.92
CA SER A 81 -8.06 7.15 16.53
C SER A 81 -7.42 5.90 17.13
N VAL A 82 -6.57 6.06 18.15
CA VAL A 82 -5.96 4.93 18.85
C VAL A 82 -7.05 4.00 19.38
N ASN A 83 -6.89 2.71 19.09
CA ASN A 83 -7.81 1.67 19.50
C ASN A 83 -7.02 0.50 20.07
N SER A 84 -7.09 0.33 21.37
CA SER A 84 -6.52 -0.82 22.07
C SER A 84 -7.59 -1.83 22.48
N LYS A 85 -8.83 -1.68 21.98
CA LYS A 85 -10.03 -2.41 22.40
C LYS A 85 -10.35 -2.22 23.88
N ASN A 86 -9.97 -1.07 24.45
CA ASN A 86 -10.27 -0.70 25.83
C ASN A 86 -10.41 0.82 25.92
N GLU A 87 -11.65 1.29 26.02
CA GLU A 87 -11.99 2.71 25.96
C GLU A 87 -11.27 3.56 27.04
N GLY A 88 -11.19 3.04 28.27
CA GLY A 88 -10.49 3.75 29.36
C GLY A 88 -8.99 3.91 29.10
N ARG A 89 -8.37 2.88 28.50
CA ARG A 89 -6.97 2.95 28.07
C ARG A 89 -6.81 3.87 26.86
N ASP A 90 -7.73 3.85 25.92
CA ASP A 90 -7.67 4.71 24.72
C ASP A 90 -7.83 6.19 25.09
N ALA A 91 -8.71 6.51 26.06
CA ALA A 91 -8.82 7.83 26.66
C ALA A 91 -7.52 8.27 27.37
N THR A 92 -6.87 7.34 28.08
CA THR A 92 -5.59 7.60 28.77
C THR A 92 -4.47 7.86 27.76
N LEU A 93 -4.32 7.01 26.74
CA LEU A 93 -3.33 7.17 25.66
C LEU A 93 -3.54 8.49 24.91
N THR A 94 -4.79 8.83 24.61
CA THR A 94 -5.10 10.11 23.96
C THR A 94 -4.71 11.28 24.85
N LYS A 95 -5.20 11.33 26.10
CA LYS A 95 -5.02 12.49 26.99
C LYS A 95 -3.58 12.72 27.45
N PHE A 96 -2.89 11.65 27.84
CA PHE A 96 -1.60 11.76 28.50
C PHE A 96 -0.41 11.54 27.56
N PHE A 97 -0.64 11.02 26.36
CA PHE A 97 0.43 10.77 25.39
C PHE A 97 0.20 11.56 24.09
N PHE A 98 -0.81 11.22 23.31
CA PHE A 98 -0.96 11.79 21.96
C PHE A 98 -1.35 13.27 21.95
N GLN A 99 -2.20 13.74 22.87
CA GLN A 99 -2.52 15.17 23.01
C GLN A 99 -1.36 16.01 23.57
N LYS A 100 -0.35 15.36 24.17
CA LYS A 100 0.86 16.03 24.64
C LYS A 100 1.91 16.16 23.54
N MET A 101 1.70 15.54 22.38
CA MET A 101 2.59 15.71 21.25
C MET A 101 2.43 17.09 20.61
N SER A 102 3.48 17.58 19.95
CA SER A 102 3.44 18.85 19.19
C SER A 102 2.49 18.83 17.98
N GLY A 103 1.96 17.66 17.61
CA GLY A 103 0.98 17.50 16.54
C GLY A 103 0.04 16.31 16.76
N THR A 104 -1.05 16.27 16.01
CA THR A 104 -2.12 15.27 16.11
C THR A 104 -1.97 14.11 15.14
N GLU A 105 -0.90 14.11 14.35
CA GLU A 105 -0.66 13.15 13.27
C GLU A 105 0.74 12.56 13.42
N ILE A 106 0.85 11.25 13.18
CA ILE A 106 2.13 10.61 12.87
C ILE A 106 2.21 10.53 11.35
N LYS A 107 3.29 11.05 10.77
CA LYS A 107 3.52 11.07 9.33
C LYS A 107 4.63 10.12 8.99
N ALA A 108 4.39 9.25 8.02
CA ALA A 108 5.38 8.32 7.53
C ALA A 108 5.51 8.42 6.00
N GLU A 109 6.72 8.28 5.50
CA GLU A 109 7.04 8.26 4.08
C GLU A 109 7.89 7.03 3.76
N ILE A 110 7.52 6.29 2.73
CA ILE A 110 8.32 5.17 2.24
C ILE A 110 9.48 5.76 1.44
N VAL A 111 10.69 5.71 1.97
CA VAL A 111 11.85 6.36 1.35
C VAL A 111 12.71 5.40 0.52
N ASP A 112 12.66 4.10 0.81
CA ASP A 112 13.38 3.11 0.02
C ASP A 112 12.76 1.72 0.12
N ILE A 113 13.00 0.90 -0.90
CA ILE A 113 12.68 -0.54 -0.88
C ILE A 113 13.85 -1.35 -1.45
N LYS A 114 14.21 -2.44 -0.78
CA LYS A 114 15.28 -3.36 -1.22
C LYS A 114 14.73 -4.78 -1.28
N ALA A 115 14.74 -5.37 -2.46
CA ALA A 115 14.38 -6.77 -2.64
C ALA A 115 15.49 -7.69 -2.11
N GLN A 116 15.12 -8.78 -1.45
CA GLN A 116 16.04 -9.87 -1.13
C GLN A 116 16.19 -10.81 -2.34
N LYS A 117 17.25 -11.63 -2.34
CA LYS A 117 17.44 -12.63 -3.39
C LYS A 117 16.27 -13.62 -3.37
N VAL A 118 15.57 -13.73 -4.49
CA VAL A 118 14.42 -14.63 -4.65
C VAL A 118 14.94 -16.01 -5.04
N LYS A 119 14.50 -17.05 -4.32
CA LYS A 119 14.59 -18.43 -4.80
C LYS A 119 13.28 -18.80 -5.48
N ARG A 120 13.35 -19.57 -6.56
CA ARG A 120 12.16 -20.00 -7.30
C ARG A 120 11.25 -20.80 -6.37
N GLY A 121 10.01 -20.34 -6.20
CA GLY A 121 9.01 -20.94 -5.30
C GLY A 121 8.84 -20.22 -3.96
N ASP A 122 9.78 -19.35 -3.59
CA ASP A 122 9.71 -18.60 -2.34
C ASP A 122 8.93 -17.27 -2.51
N PRO A 123 8.32 -16.76 -1.42
CA PRO A 123 7.77 -15.41 -1.40
C PRO A 123 8.82 -14.36 -1.76
N LYS A 124 8.39 -13.30 -2.45
CA LYS A 124 9.23 -12.12 -2.68
C LYS A 124 9.36 -11.34 -1.37
N LEU A 125 10.52 -11.47 -0.73
CA LEU A 125 10.83 -10.74 0.50
C LEU A 125 11.65 -9.48 0.19
N GLY A 126 11.56 -8.51 1.08
CA GLY A 126 12.26 -7.24 0.96
C GLY A 126 12.27 -6.46 2.26
N VAL A 127 13.03 -5.37 2.26
CA VAL A 127 13.09 -4.38 3.33
C VAL A 127 12.47 -3.10 2.79
N VAL A 128 11.53 -2.53 3.55
CA VAL A 128 10.95 -1.20 3.28
C VAL A 128 11.52 -0.26 4.33
N THR A 129 12.17 0.82 3.88
CA THR A 129 12.65 1.88 4.76
C THR A 129 11.61 2.97 4.81
N ILE A 130 11.19 3.32 6.03
CA ILE A 130 10.13 4.30 6.28
C ILE A 130 10.70 5.40 7.16
N ALA A 131 10.64 6.64 6.68
CA ALA A 131 10.92 7.81 7.51
C ALA A 131 9.66 8.14 8.30
N VAL A 132 9.77 8.21 9.62
CA VAL A 132 8.64 8.50 10.53
C VAL A 132 8.90 9.81 11.25
N LYS A 133 7.93 10.72 11.17
CA LYS A 133 7.86 11.94 11.97
C LYS A 133 6.74 11.79 12.99
N MET A 134 7.11 11.84 14.27
CA MET A 134 6.21 11.74 15.41
C MET A 134 6.65 12.72 16.47
N ASN A 135 5.73 13.55 16.96
CA ASN A 135 5.98 14.50 18.05
C ASN A 135 7.06 15.56 17.74
N GLY A 136 7.00 16.20 16.57
CA GLY A 136 7.97 17.20 16.12
C GLY A 136 9.00 16.61 15.19
#